data_AF-A0A915P010-F1
#
_entry.id   AF-A0A915P010-F1
#
_cell.length_a   1.000
_cell.length_b   1.000
_cell.length_c   1.000
_cell.angle_alpha   90.00
_cell.angle_beta   90.00
_cell.angle_gamma   90.00
#
_symmetry.space_group_name_H-M   'P 1'
#
loop_
_entity.id
_entity.type
_entity.pdbx_description
1 polymer ?
#
loop_
_entity_poly.entity_id
_entity_poly.type
_entity_poly.pdbx_seq_one_letter_code
_entity_poly.pdbx_strand_id
1 'polypeptide(L)'
;MVSRRKTSSSMPCYQPIDIDNIISRLTTVSAQQTQWRHSLDVSEREIRSICHLSRELFLSQPMLLELNAPLKIVGDIHGQFSTILLLLCYKLKYPLNFFMLRGNHEVAALNRIYGFYNECK
;
A
#
# COMPACT_ATOMS: atom_id res chain seq x y z
N MET A 1 2.76 6.44 -29.07
CA MET A 1 2.26 7.66 -28.40
C MET A 1 1.01 7.31 -27.60
N VAL A 2 1.15 7.00 -26.31
CA VAL A 2 -0.03 6.77 -25.46
C VAL A 2 -0.59 8.13 -25.06
N SER A 3 -1.74 8.47 -25.64
CA SER A 3 -2.50 9.69 -25.37
C SER A 3 -2.87 9.76 -23.89
N ARG A 4 -2.28 10.71 -23.15
CA ARG A 4 -2.67 11.04 -21.78
C ARG A 4 -4.10 11.59 -21.80
N ARG A 5 -5.10 10.77 -21.46
CA ARG A 5 -6.44 11.26 -21.12
C ARG A 5 -6.31 12.10 -19.85
N LYS A 6 -6.52 13.41 -19.96
CA LYS A 6 -6.80 14.28 -18.81
C LYS A 6 -8.14 13.84 -18.24
N THR A 7 -8.13 13.02 -17.19
CA THR A 7 -9.33 12.78 -16.39
C THR A 7 -9.55 13.99 -15.49
N SER A 8 -10.51 14.83 -15.85
CA SER A 8 -11.14 15.79 -14.95
C SER A 8 -11.99 15.01 -13.93
N SER A 9 -11.34 14.43 -12.93
CA SER A 9 -12.04 13.93 -11.74
C SER A 9 -11.87 14.96 -10.64
N SER A 10 -12.98 15.57 -10.22
CA SER A 10 -13.06 16.29 -8.95
C SER A 10 -12.41 15.42 -7.87
N MET A 11 -11.27 15.86 -7.35
CA MET A 11 -10.56 15.17 -6.27
C MET A 11 -11.55 15.02 -5.11
N PRO A 12 -11.86 13.80 -4.63
CA PRO A 12 -12.59 13.65 -3.37
C PRO A 12 -11.80 14.42 -2.30
N CYS A 13 -12.47 15.16 -1.42
CA CYS A 13 -11.79 15.86 -0.34
C CYS A 13 -11.22 14.83 0.66
N TYR A 14 -10.03 14.32 0.35
CA TYR A 14 -9.34 13.42 1.25
C TYR A 14 -8.81 14.26 2.40
N GLN A 15 -9.34 14.01 3.59
CA GLN A 15 -8.83 14.58 4.83
C GLN A 15 -7.34 14.22 4.96
N PRO A 16 -6.52 15.09 5.57
CA PRO A 16 -5.12 14.77 5.84
C PRO A 16 -5.06 13.47 6.67
N ILE A 17 -4.38 12.46 6.15
CA ILE A 17 -4.14 11.21 6.89
C ILE A 17 -2.82 11.37 7.64
N ASP A 18 -2.83 11.04 8.93
CA ASP A 18 -1.62 10.89 9.71
C ASP A 18 -1.00 9.50 9.46
N ILE A 19 -0.10 9.42 8.49
CA ILE A 19 0.58 8.18 8.10
C ILE A 19 1.43 7.64 9.26
N ASP A 20 1.99 8.51 10.11
CA ASP A 20 2.84 8.09 11.23
C ASP A 20 2.04 7.42 12.33
N ASN A 21 0.86 7.95 12.62
CA ASN A 21 -0.09 7.32 13.53
C ASN A 21 -0.50 5.92 13.03
N ILE A 22 -0.81 5.80 11.73
CA ILE A 22 -1.22 4.52 11.13
C ILE A 22 -0.06 3.51 11.15
N ILE A 23 1.16 3.91 10.79
CA ILE A 23 2.33 3.03 10.89
C ILE A 23 2.50 2.54 12.33
N SER A 24 2.40 3.44 13.31
CA SER A 24 2.51 3.08 14.73
C SER A 24 1.46 2.04 15.14
N ARG A 25 0.20 2.21 14.75
CA ARG A 25 -0.89 1.23 15.00
C ARG A 25 -0.59 -0.11 14.35
N LEU A 26 -0.14 -0.13 13.10
CA LEU A 26 0.18 -1.37 12.38
C LEU A 26 1.40 -2.11 12.96
N THR A 27 2.42 -1.39 13.42
CA THR A 27 3.63 -2.00 14.00
C THR A 27 3.45 -2.44 15.45
N THR A 28 2.64 -1.71 16.23
CA THR A 28 2.40 -2.04 17.65
C THR A 28 1.73 -3.40 17.81
N VAL A 29 0.81 -3.74 16.90
CA VAL A 29 0.15 -5.06 16.86
C VAL A 29 1.15 -6.20 16.59
N SER A 30 2.27 -5.93 15.92
CA SER A 30 3.31 -6.94 15.67
C SER A 30 4.23 -7.20 16.87
N ALA A 31 4.37 -6.24 17.79
CA ALA A 31 5.24 -6.35 18.97
C ALA A 31 4.58 -7.09 20.15
N GLN A 32 3.24 -7.06 20.24
CA GLN A 32 2.48 -7.77 21.26
C GLN A 32 2.12 -9.18 20.77
N GLN A 33 3.13 -10.03 20.69
CA GLN A 33 3.06 -11.42 20.25
C GLN A 33 2.38 -12.31 21.31
N THR A 34 1.09 -12.10 21.59
CA THR A 34 0.31 -12.99 22.48
C THR A 34 -1.08 -13.37 21.99
N GLN A 35 -1.67 -12.75 20.95
CA GLN A 35 -2.94 -13.22 20.38
C GLN A 35 -3.05 -13.05 18.86
N TRP A 36 -3.36 -14.16 18.18
CA TRP A 36 -3.39 -14.33 16.72
C TRP A 36 -4.58 -13.67 15.99
N ARG A 37 -5.31 -12.72 16.61
CA ARG A 37 -6.54 -12.12 16.04
C ARG A 37 -6.81 -10.69 16.51
N HIS A 38 -5.80 -9.84 16.59
CA HIS A 38 -6.09 -8.41 16.74
C HIS A 38 -6.56 -7.86 15.39
N SER A 39 -7.86 -7.57 15.30
CA SER A 39 -8.44 -6.79 14.21
C SER A 39 -7.59 -5.54 14.01
N LEU A 40 -7.15 -5.30 12.77
CA LEU A 40 -6.44 -4.08 12.44
C LEU A 40 -7.35 -2.92 12.80
N ASP A 41 -6.94 -2.13 13.77
CA ASP A 41 -7.59 -0.87 14.06
C ASP A 41 -7.16 0.11 12.98
N VAL A 42 -7.74 -0.01 11.79
CA VAL A 42 -7.63 0.96 10.69
C VAL A 42 -9.00 1.04 10.03
N SER A 43 -9.56 2.25 9.95
CA SER A 43 -10.88 2.47 9.37
C SER A 43 -10.87 2.28 7.85
N GLU A 44 -12.01 1.89 7.29
CA GLU A 44 -12.19 1.79 5.83
C GLU A 44 -11.84 3.11 5.12
N ARG A 45 -12.12 4.25 5.77
CA ARG A 45 -11.77 5.58 5.25
C ARG A 45 -10.27 5.75 5.13
N GLU A 46 -9.50 5.39 6.16
CA GLU A 46 -8.04 5.44 6.13
C GLU A 46 -7.49 4.50 5.04
N ILE A 47 -7.98 3.26 4.97
CA ILE A 47 -7.57 2.28 3.94
C ILE A 47 -7.82 2.84 2.53
N ARG A 48 -9.03 3.32 2.25
CA ARG A 48 -9.39 3.87 0.94
C ARG A 48 -8.52 5.08 0.57
N SER A 49 -8.21 5.92 1.56
CA SER A 49 -7.41 7.11 1.36
C SER A 49 -5.94 6.75 1.11
N ILE A 50 -5.37 5.78 1.84
CA ILE A 50 -4.04 5.23 1.58
C ILE A 50 -3.96 4.66 0.16
N CYS A 51 -4.90 3.79 -0.24
CA CYS A 51 -4.91 3.21 -1.58
C CYS A 51 -4.99 4.28 -2.68
N HIS A 52 -5.79 5.33 -2.46
CA HIS A 52 -5.91 6.42 -3.42
C HIS A 52 -4.61 7.22 -3.55
N LEU A 53 -4.02 7.65 -2.42
CA LEU A 53 -2.78 8.41 -2.42
C LEU A 53 -1.62 7.59 -2.98
N SER A 54 -1.52 6.31 -2.63
CA SER A 54 -0.48 5.43 -3.16
C SER A 54 -0.63 5.25 -4.67
N ARG A 55 -1.86 5.13 -5.18
CA ARG A 55 -2.12 5.07 -6.62
C ARG A 55 -1.64 6.33 -7.34
N GLU A 56 -1.98 7.51 -6.84
CA GLU A 56 -1.51 8.77 -7.42
C GLU A 56 0.01 8.86 -7.41
N LEU A 57 0.64 8.46 -6.30
CA LEU A 57 2.09 8.41 -6.18
C LEU A 57 2.71 7.45 -7.22
N PHE A 58 2.18 6.23 -7.37
CA PHE A 58 2.68 5.29 -8.38
C PHE A 58 2.50 5.79 -9.81
N LEU A 59 1.37 6.45 -10.12
CA LEU A 59 1.12 7.03 -11.43
C LEU A 59 2.02 8.24 -11.73
N SER A 60 2.48 8.93 -10.69
CA SER A 60 3.45 10.03 -10.83
C SER A 60 4.87 9.54 -11.14
N GLN A 61 5.19 8.28 -10.82
CA GLN A 61 6.50 7.68 -11.00
C GLN A 61 6.60 6.90 -12.33
N PRO A 62 7.80 6.78 -12.93
CA PRO A 62 7.97 5.98 -14.13
C PRO A 62 7.77 4.49 -13.85
N MET A 63 7.23 3.77 -14.83
CA MET A 63 7.00 2.32 -14.72
C MET A 63 8.31 1.53 -14.63
N LEU A 64 9.35 2.00 -15.33
CA LEU A 64 10.71 1.50 -15.21
C LEU A 64 11.46 2.39 -14.21
N LEU A 65 11.79 1.83 -13.04
CA LEU A 65 12.50 2.54 -11.99
C LEU A 65 14.01 2.44 -12.20
N GLU A 66 14.69 3.59 -12.19
CA GLU A 66 16.15 3.69 -12.18
C GLU A 66 16.59 4.08 -10.77
N LEU A 67 17.24 3.15 -10.06
CA LEU A 67 17.61 3.30 -8.65
C LEU A 67 19.13 3.20 -8.49
N ASN A 68 19.67 4.03 -7.58
CA ASN A 68 21.08 4.01 -7.22
C ASN A 68 21.29 3.26 -5.91
N ALA A 69 22.41 2.57 -5.79
CA ALA A 69 22.86 2.00 -4.53
C ALA A 69 23.18 3.10 -3.49
N PRO A 70 23.10 2.80 -2.18
CA PRO A 70 22.77 1.52 -1.56
C PRO A 70 21.26 1.26 -1.46
N LEU A 71 20.84 0.02 -1.74
CA LEU A 71 19.43 -0.39 -1.64
C LEU A 71 19.32 -1.83 -1.11
N LYS A 72 18.20 -2.12 -0.44
CA LYS A 72 17.86 -3.47 0.05
C LYS A 72 16.70 -4.00 -0.80
N ILE A 73 16.92 -5.14 -1.46
CA ILE A 73 15.88 -5.81 -2.27
C ILE A 73 15.24 -6.89 -1.40
N VAL A 74 13.92 -6.86 -1.31
CA VAL A 74 13.12 -7.88 -0.64
C VAL A 74 12.31 -8.61 -1.71
N GLY A 75 12.24 -9.94 -1.60
CA GLY A 75 11.48 -10.79 -2.50
C GLY A 75 9.99 -10.82 -2.15
N ASP A 76 9.33 -11.93 -2.48
CA ASP A 76 7.91 -12.11 -2.16
C ASP A 76 7.67 -12.07 -0.64
N ILE A 77 6.60 -11.39 -0.26
CA ILE A 77 6.18 -11.20 1.12
C ILE A 77 4.93 -12.06 1.42
N HIS A 78 4.28 -12.65 0.41
CA HIS A 78 3.02 -13.40 0.54
C HIS A 78 2.04 -12.66 1.47
N GLY A 79 1.78 -11.40 1.12
CA GLY A 79 1.31 -10.38 2.05
C GLY A 79 -0.09 -10.61 2.58
N GLN A 80 -0.18 -10.80 3.89
CA GLN A 80 -1.38 -10.55 4.68
C GLN A 80 -1.81 -9.08 4.49
N PHE A 81 -3.12 -8.78 4.59
CA PHE A 81 -3.67 -7.44 4.34
C PHE A 81 -2.97 -6.34 5.14
N SER A 82 -2.60 -6.63 6.39
CA SER A 82 -1.83 -5.74 7.28
C SER A 82 -0.47 -5.35 6.69
N THR A 83 0.23 -6.31 6.08
CA THR A 83 1.55 -6.10 5.50
C THR A 83 1.48 -5.22 4.27
N ILE A 84 0.53 -5.46 3.36
CA ILE A 84 0.32 -4.61 2.18
C ILE A 84 0.02 -3.18 2.61
N LEU A 85 -0.86 -3.01 3.59
CA LEU A 85 -1.21 -1.70 4.12
C LEU A 85 0.01 -0.96 4.71
N LEU A 86 0.84 -1.66 5.48
CA LEU A 86 2.07 -1.10 6.04
C LEU A 86 3.07 -0.68 4.95
N LEU A 87 3.25 -1.51 3.91
CA LEU A 87 4.14 -1.19 2.78
C LEU A 87 3.65 0.04 2.01
N LEU A 88 2.33 0.19 1.82
CA LEU A 88 1.75 1.39 1.21
C LEU A 88 1.97 2.63 2.07
N CYS A 89 1.85 2.52 3.40
CA CYS A 89 2.17 3.62 4.31
C CYS A 89 3.65 4.03 4.22
N TYR A 90 4.58 3.07 4.20
CA TYR A 90 6.01 3.38 3.99
C TYR A 90 6.28 4.01 2.62
N LYS A 91 5.58 3.56 1.57
CA LYS A 91 5.67 4.16 0.25
C LYS A 91 5.21 5.62 0.24
N LEU A 92 4.14 5.94 0.97
CA LEU A 92 3.66 7.31 1.14
C LEU A 92 4.60 8.18 1.98
N LYS A 93 5.16 7.62 3.06
CA LYS A 93 6.08 8.32 3.95
C LYS A 93 7.43 8.61 3.29
N TYR A 94 7.94 7.68 2.49
CA TYR A 94 9.27 7.75 1.88
C TYR A 94 9.21 7.54 0.35
N PRO A 95 8.58 8.46 -0.40
CA PRO A 95 8.28 8.25 -1.82
C PRO A 95 9.51 8.06 -2.71
N LEU A 96 10.65 8.63 -2.31
CA LEU A 96 11.94 8.62 -3.03
C LEU A 96 12.93 7.57 -2.50
N ASN A 97 12.62 6.89 -1.40
CA ASN A 97 13.52 5.92 -0.77
C ASN A 97 12.90 4.53 -0.63
N PHE A 98 11.57 4.42 -0.73
CA PHE A 98 10.83 3.19 -0.68
C PHE A 98 10.14 2.93 -2.03
N PHE A 99 10.41 1.79 -2.62
CA PHE A 99 9.90 1.43 -3.95
C PHE A 99 9.21 0.08 -3.89
N MET A 100 8.11 -0.05 -4.62
CA MET A 100 7.35 -1.28 -4.73
C MET A 100 7.20 -1.61 -6.21
N LEU A 101 7.47 -2.87 -6.55
CA LEU A 101 7.21 -3.43 -7.86
C LEU A 101 5.95 -4.28 -7.80
N ARG A 102 5.32 -4.48 -8.96
CA ARG A 102 4.12 -5.31 -9.08
C ARG A 102 4.54 -6.75 -9.34
N GLY A 103 4.11 -7.68 -8.48
CA GLY A 103 4.20 -9.12 -8.71
C GLY A 103 2.98 -9.65 -9.47
N ASN A 104 2.95 -10.96 -9.67
CA ASN A 104 1.84 -11.66 -10.32
C ASN A 104 0.60 -11.70 -9.42
N HIS A 105 0.76 -11.78 -8.09
CA HIS A 105 -0.34 -11.87 -7.14
C HIS A 105 -1.13 -10.55 -7.02
N GLU A 106 -0.57 -9.40 -7.38
CA GLU A 106 -1.25 -8.09 -7.38
C GLU A 106 -2.19 -7.91 -8.58
N VAL A 107 -2.98 -8.94 -8.89
CA VAL A 107 -4.04 -8.94 -9.91
C VAL A 107 -5.32 -9.53 -9.32
N ALA A 108 -6.46 -8.94 -9.67
CA ALA A 108 -7.77 -9.34 -9.14
C ALA A 108 -8.07 -10.84 -9.33
N ALA A 109 -7.60 -11.44 -10.43
CA ALA A 109 -7.81 -12.85 -10.72
C ALA A 109 -7.16 -13.78 -9.68
N LEU A 110 -5.93 -13.46 -9.24
CA LEU A 110 -5.23 -14.27 -8.24
C LEU A 110 -5.69 -13.91 -6.83
N ASN A 111 -5.83 -12.62 -6.50
CA ASN A 111 -6.28 -12.17 -5.18
C ASN A 111 -7.66 -12.72 -4.77
N ARG A 112 -8.53 -12.99 -5.74
CA ARG A 112 -9.84 -13.60 -5.47
C ARG A 112 -9.75 -15.07 -5.06
N ILE A 113 -8.76 -15.79 -5.58
CA ILE A 113 -8.61 -17.24 -5.38
C ILE A 113 -7.73 -17.52 -4.16
N TYR A 114 -6.66 -16.73 -3.99
CA TYR A 114 -5.60 -16.99 -3.01
C TYR A 114 -5.76 -16.24 -1.68
N GLY A 115 -6.98 -15.83 -1.33
CA GLY A 115 -7.32 -15.45 0.05
C GLY A 115 -7.42 -13.96 0.36
N PHE A 116 -6.75 -13.07 -0.38
CA PHE A 116 -6.78 -11.62 -0.12
C PHE A 116 -8.22 -11.06 -0.15
N TYR A 117 -9.04 -11.50 -1.11
CA TYR A 117 -10.45 -11.10 -1.16
C TYR A 117 -11.25 -11.50 0.09
N ASN A 118 -10.95 -12.66 0.66
CA ASN A 118 -11.63 -13.14 1.87
C ASN A 118 -11.14 -12.40 3.11
N GLU A 119 -9.90 -11.94 3.13
CA GLU A 119 -9.33 -11.16 4.23
C GLU A 119 -9.88 -9.73 4.28
N CYS A 120 -10.20 -9.14 3.11
CA CYS A 120 -10.81 -7.81 3.02
C CYS A 120 -12.33 -7.79 3.25
N LYS A 121 -12.96 -8.95 3.49
CA LYS A 121 -14.41 -9.09 3.69
C LYS A 121 -14.76 -9.05 5.18
#